data_AF-A0A960B703-F1
#
_entry.id   AF-A0A960B703-F1
#
_cell.length_a   1.000
_cell.length_b   1.000
_cell.length_c   1.000
_cell.angle_alpha   90.00
_cell.angle_beta   90.00
_cell.angle_gamma   90.00
#
_symmetry.space_group_name_H-M   'P 1'
#
loop_
_entity.id
_entity.type
_entity.pdbx_description
1 polymer ?
#
loop_
_entity_poly.entity_id
_entity_poly.type
_entity_poly.pdbx_seq_one_letter_code
_entity_poly.pdbx_strand_id
1 'polypeptide(L)'
;MDRLVRCDSLEAAAGWIHGLAPATPLPRTQVGPYEALEEALLPALAHPPCFVTFSGGRDSSTVLATAAALARREGLSLPVPVTRRYPDEPATDENEWQRSVVRHLGLSEWIRFEYRNGETDLLGEAAREGLRADGVLWPPALQTHRVMYRELGSGSLVTGEGGDAVLGDRRGTPLTASRNGAPRIATLRSAAAALLPRPIRQRRIARRARSSQQGRWLRPHALAEHTRLIAADLASEPLRFDASTWHLTRIRAFHALRHNHAAVAAEYQLRAFEPLLDEGFIAALARAGGRWGFGDRTDIMKAVFSEVLPTAVLERSTKAAFDRVYTSRATRDFAREWDGSGVDPDLVDIDRLRAVWLSERPTMATGVLLHSAWLASEGQA
;
A
#
# COMPACT_ATOMS: atom_id res chain seq x y z
N MET A 1 -17.60 6.13 19.84
CA MET A 1 -17.16 5.10 18.86
C MET A 1 -15.70 5.39 18.57
N ASP A 2 -14.83 4.40 18.68
CA ASP A 2 -13.40 4.59 18.43
C ASP A 2 -13.19 5.04 16.98
N ARG A 3 -12.51 6.18 16.79
CA ARG A 3 -12.36 6.84 15.49
C ARG A 3 -11.40 6.07 14.60
N LEU A 4 -10.54 5.24 15.16
CA LEU A 4 -9.41 4.59 14.49
C LEU A 4 -9.51 3.06 14.63
N VAL A 5 -9.08 2.34 13.59
CA VAL A 5 -8.96 0.87 13.61
C VAL A 5 -7.61 0.49 14.21
N ARG A 6 -7.64 -0.27 15.30
CA ARG A 6 -6.45 -0.73 16.03
C ARG A 6 -6.09 -2.17 15.68
N CYS A 7 -4.79 -2.47 15.76
CA CYS A 7 -4.29 -3.83 15.70
C CYS A 7 -4.58 -4.55 17.03
N ASP A 8 -4.88 -5.84 16.97
CA ASP A 8 -4.69 -6.71 18.14
C ASP A 8 -3.18 -6.97 18.42
N SER A 9 -2.87 -7.69 19.49
CA SER A 9 -1.48 -7.95 19.91
C SER A 9 -0.68 -8.72 18.86
N LEU A 10 -1.28 -9.70 18.18
CA LEU A 10 -0.61 -10.48 17.15
C LEU A 10 -0.44 -9.66 15.86
N GLU A 11 -1.44 -8.88 15.48
CA GLU A 11 -1.37 -7.97 14.33
C GLU A 11 -0.29 -6.91 14.53
N ALA A 12 -0.20 -6.36 15.75
CA ALA A 12 0.85 -5.42 16.12
C ALA A 12 2.23 -6.08 16.04
N ALA A 13 2.37 -7.29 16.62
CA ALA A 13 3.61 -8.05 16.56
C ALA A 13 4.02 -8.44 15.13
N ALA A 14 3.07 -8.79 14.27
CA ALA A 14 3.33 -9.21 12.90
C ALA A 14 3.50 -8.04 11.92
N GLY A 15 3.05 -6.83 12.28
CA GLY A 15 2.97 -5.68 11.39
C GLY A 15 1.91 -5.81 10.30
N TRP A 16 0.88 -6.62 10.52
CA TRP A 16 -0.10 -6.98 9.49
C TRP A 16 -1.48 -7.21 10.08
N ILE A 17 -2.52 -6.69 9.42
CA ILE A 17 -3.91 -6.90 9.81
C ILE A 17 -4.49 -8.13 9.10
N HIS A 18 -4.91 -9.13 9.87
CA HIS A 18 -5.38 -10.41 9.34
C HIS A 18 -6.88 -10.42 9.03
N GLY A 19 -7.30 -11.38 8.23
CA GLY A 19 -8.70 -11.74 8.08
C GLY A 19 -9.44 -11.00 6.97
N LEU A 20 -10.68 -11.45 6.80
CA LEU A 20 -11.54 -11.05 5.70
C LEU A 20 -12.90 -10.59 6.21
N ALA A 21 -13.40 -9.49 5.65
CA ALA A 21 -14.78 -9.08 5.78
C ALA A 21 -15.73 -10.11 5.11
N PRO A 22 -17.02 -10.10 5.47
CA PRO A 22 -18.04 -10.90 4.81
C PRO A 22 -18.04 -10.70 3.29
N ALA A 23 -18.37 -11.75 2.55
CA ALA A 23 -18.45 -11.66 1.10
C ALA A 23 -19.72 -10.92 0.67
N THR A 24 -19.57 -9.96 -0.22
CA THR A 24 -20.68 -9.32 -0.93
C THR A 24 -20.71 -9.80 -2.38
N PRO A 25 -21.89 -9.84 -3.02
CA PRO A 25 -21.97 -10.14 -4.45
C PRO A 25 -21.24 -9.07 -5.29
N LEU A 26 -20.51 -9.49 -6.33
CA LEU A 26 -19.91 -8.56 -7.29
C LEU A 26 -21.03 -7.75 -7.98
N PRO A 27 -21.05 -6.41 -7.84
CA PRO A 27 -22.07 -5.58 -8.46
C PRO A 27 -22.09 -5.71 -9.98
N ARG A 28 -23.23 -5.34 -10.59
CA ARG A 28 -23.27 -5.04 -12.02
C ARG A 28 -22.73 -3.63 -12.21
N THR A 29 -21.93 -3.43 -13.23
CA THR A 29 -21.47 -2.12 -13.67
C THR A 29 -21.80 -1.97 -15.16
N GLN A 30 -22.13 -0.76 -15.58
CA GLN A 30 -22.35 -0.40 -16.99
C GLN A 30 -21.16 0.37 -17.56
N VAL A 31 -20.25 0.84 -16.72
CA VAL A 31 -19.08 1.63 -17.09
C VAL A 31 -17.83 0.76 -17.13
N GLY A 32 -16.87 1.12 -17.96
CA GLY A 32 -15.56 0.51 -18.03
C GLY A 32 -14.67 0.91 -16.85
N PRO A 33 -13.50 0.26 -16.68
CA PRO A 33 -12.63 0.51 -15.53
C PRO A 33 -12.07 1.93 -15.51
N TYR A 34 -11.80 2.52 -16.67
CA TYR A 34 -11.27 3.88 -16.75
C TYR A 34 -12.32 4.90 -16.29
N GLU A 35 -13.56 4.81 -16.78
CA GLU A 35 -14.66 5.68 -16.34
C GLU A 35 -15.01 5.47 -14.85
N ALA A 36 -14.97 4.24 -14.35
CA ALA A 36 -15.17 3.98 -12.92
C ALA A 36 -14.07 4.61 -12.05
N LEU A 37 -12.83 4.68 -12.53
CA LEU A 37 -11.76 5.38 -11.83
C LEU A 37 -11.99 6.90 -11.82
N GLU A 38 -12.52 7.44 -12.93
CA GLU A 38 -12.93 8.84 -13.01
C GLU A 38 -14.05 9.17 -12.01
N GLU A 39 -15.07 8.32 -11.92
CA GLU A 39 -16.14 8.44 -10.93
C GLU A 39 -15.59 8.44 -9.49
N ALA A 40 -14.61 7.57 -9.20
CA ALA A 40 -13.95 7.53 -7.89
C ALA A 40 -13.09 8.77 -7.58
N LEU A 41 -12.59 9.45 -8.61
CA LEU A 41 -11.76 10.65 -8.49
C LEU A 41 -12.57 11.96 -8.44
N LEU A 42 -13.76 11.97 -9.03
CA LEU A 42 -14.59 13.16 -9.16
C LEU A 42 -14.87 13.86 -7.80
N PRO A 43 -15.19 13.15 -6.69
CA PRO A 43 -15.38 13.80 -5.40
C PRO A 43 -14.15 14.57 -4.91
N ALA A 44 -12.93 14.10 -5.21
CA ALA A 44 -11.70 14.78 -4.82
C ALA A 44 -11.47 16.05 -5.67
N LEU A 45 -11.68 15.95 -6.99
CA LEU A 45 -11.53 17.08 -7.92
C LEU A 45 -12.57 18.18 -7.68
N ALA A 46 -13.79 17.82 -7.24
CA ALA A 46 -14.83 18.77 -6.89
C ALA A 46 -14.54 19.58 -5.62
N HIS A 47 -13.50 19.23 -4.85
CA HIS A 47 -13.09 19.92 -3.63
C HIS A 47 -11.62 20.36 -3.74
N PRO A 48 -11.33 21.40 -4.55
CA PRO A 48 -9.97 21.89 -4.74
C PRO A 48 -9.42 22.57 -3.47
N PRO A 49 -8.09 22.63 -3.30
CA PRO A 49 -7.08 21.97 -4.14
C PRO A 49 -7.14 20.44 -4.01
N CYS A 50 -6.96 19.74 -5.14
CA CYS A 50 -6.87 18.28 -5.18
C CYS A 50 -5.40 17.86 -5.27
N PHE A 51 -4.83 17.46 -4.14
CA PHE A 51 -3.46 16.99 -4.04
C PHE A 51 -3.37 15.51 -4.38
N VAL A 52 -2.43 15.13 -5.24
CA VAL A 52 -2.19 13.72 -5.59
C VAL A 52 -0.80 13.32 -5.14
N THR A 53 -0.68 12.43 -4.16
CA THR A 53 0.63 11.92 -3.74
C THR A 53 1.26 11.13 -4.88
N PHE A 54 2.41 11.58 -5.34
CA PHE A 54 3.00 11.17 -6.60
C PHE A 54 4.46 10.76 -6.42
N SER A 55 4.72 9.45 -6.50
CA SER A 55 6.08 8.90 -6.37
C SER A 55 6.82 8.83 -7.69
N GLY A 56 6.11 8.78 -8.83
CA GLY A 56 6.67 8.44 -10.15
C GLY A 56 6.43 6.97 -10.54
N GLY A 57 5.90 6.16 -9.62
CA GLY A 57 5.47 4.79 -9.89
C GLY A 57 4.22 4.70 -10.77
N ARG A 58 3.96 3.52 -11.32
CA ARG A 58 2.83 3.25 -12.23
C ARG A 58 1.47 3.63 -11.63
N ASP A 59 1.24 3.27 -10.37
CA ASP A 59 -0.05 3.46 -9.70
C ASP A 59 -0.36 4.93 -9.48
N SER A 60 0.57 5.66 -8.85
CA SER A 60 0.41 7.10 -8.65
C SER A 60 0.40 7.89 -9.96
N SER A 61 1.12 7.43 -10.99
CA SER A 61 1.09 8.06 -12.32
C SER A 61 -0.27 7.90 -12.98
N THR A 62 -0.89 6.73 -12.84
CA THR A 62 -2.22 6.44 -13.36
C THR A 62 -3.27 7.32 -12.71
N VAL A 63 -3.27 7.37 -11.38
CA VAL A 63 -4.18 8.22 -10.61
C VAL A 63 -4.03 9.69 -11.01
N LEU A 64 -2.80 10.20 -11.08
CA LEU A 64 -2.53 11.59 -11.49
C LEU A 64 -2.97 11.87 -12.93
N ALA A 65 -2.71 10.95 -13.86
CA ALA A 65 -3.04 11.11 -15.28
C ALA A 65 -4.56 11.10 -15.50
N THR A 66 -5.28 10.15 -14.91
CA THR A 66 -6.74 10.09 -14.96
C THR A 66 -7.36 11.34 -14.32
N ALA A 67 -6.86 11.77 -13.15
CA ALA A 67 -7.36 12.98 -12.49
C ALA A 67 -7.15 14.24 -13.36
N ALA A 68 -5.98 14.38 -14.01
CA ALA A 68 -5.70 15.50 -14.88
C ALA A 68 -6.54 15.49 -16.17
N ALA A 69 -6.75 14.32 -16.77
CA ALA A 69 -7.60 14.16 -17.94
C ALA A 69 -9.06 14.49 -17.62
N LEU A 70 -9.59 13.94 -16.52
CA LEU A 70 -10.93 14.22 -16.02
C LEU A 70 -11.13 15.69 -15.72
N ALA A 71 -10.20 16.32 -14.97
CA ALA A 71 -10.30 17.73 -14.61
C ALA A 71 -10.41 18.63 -15.86
N ARG A 72 -9.64 18.35 -16.91
CA ARG A 72 -9.72 19.09 -18.19
C ARG A 72 -11.06 18.92 -18.86
N ARG A 73 -11.56 17.68 -18.94
CA ARG A 73 -12.82 17.37 -19.60
C ARG A 73 -14.00 18.06 -18.92
N GLU A 74 -13.99 18.09 -17.59
CA GLU A 74 -15.09 18.64 -16.77
C GLU A 74 -14.91 20.14 -16.45
N GLY A 75 -13.82 20.78 -16.90
CA GLY A 75 -13.54 22.19 -16.59
C GLY A 75 -13.22 22.46 -15.11
N LEU A 76 -12.71 21.45 -14.39
CA LEU A 76 -12.30 21.55 -12.99
C LEU A 76 -10.83 22.01 -12.86
N SER A 77 -10.45 22.47 -11.67
CA SER A 77 -9.05 22.74 -11.35
C SER A 77 -8.19 21.49 -11.50
N LEU A 78 -7.02 21.65 -12.15
CA LEU A 78 -6.08 20.54 -12.33
C LEU A 78 -5.57 20.04 -10.97
N PRO A 79 -5.31 18.72 -10.83
CA PRO A 79 -4.71 18.19 -9.62
C PRO A 79 -3.28 18.68 -9.45
N VAL A 80 -2.87 18.89 -8.19
CA VAL A 80 -1.52 19.28 -7.82
C VAL A 80 -0.74 18.03 -7.42
N PRO A 81 0.26 17.58 -8.19
CA PRO A 81 1.11 16.48 -7.79
C PRO A 81 1.92 16.88 -6.55
N VAL A 82 2.04 15.95 -5.61
CA VAL A 82 2.78 16.11 -4.36
C VAL A 82 3.83 15.01 -4.27
N THR A 83 5.10 15.38 -4.34
CA THR A 83 6.22 14.43 -4.31
C THR A 83 7.05 14.61 -3.05
N ARG A 84 7.44 13.50 -2.44
CA ARG A 84 8.41 13.45 -1.35
C ARG A 84 9.79 13.11 -1.92
N ARG A 85 10.80 13.90 -1.57
CA ARG A 85 12.19 13.73 -2.00
C ARG A 85 13.08 13.54 -0.78
N TYR A 86 14.05 12.65 -0.93
CA TYR A 86 15.01 12.32 0.12
C TYR A 86 16.43 12.49 -0.44
N PRO A 87 16.96 13.73 -0.46
CA PRO A 87 18.26 14.01 -1.04
C PRO A 87 19.41 13.20 -0.42
N ASP A 88 19.24 12.78 0.83
CA ASP A 88 20.23 12.01 1.59
C ASP A 88 20.14 10.49 1.34
N GLU A 89 19.15 10.01 0.56
CA GLU A 89 18.99 8.58 0.20
C GLU A 89 18.81 8.39 -1.31
N PRO A 90 19.91 8.27 -2.08
CA PRO A 90 19.86 8.18 -3.55
C PRO A 90 19.05 6.99 -4.08
N ALA A 91 18.88 5.91 -3.31
CA ALA A 91 18.06 4.75 -3.71
C ALA A 91 16.56 5.07 -3.86
N THR A 92 16.14 6.26 -3.43
CA THR A 92 14.76 6.76 -3.53
C THR A 92 14.51 7.59 -4.78
N ASP A 93 15.54 7.88 -5.58
CA ASP A 93 15.43 8.84 -6.68
C ASP A 93 14.56 8.32 -7.84
N GLU A 94 13.38 8.92 -7.98
CA GLU A 94 12.48 8.73 -9.12
C GLU A 94 12.31 10.00 -9.96
N ASN A 95 13.21 10.98 -9.84
CA ASN A 95 13.06 12.32 -10.40
C ASN A 95 12.87 12.34 -11.92
N GLU A 96 13.53 11.44 -12.65
CA GLU A 96 13.35 11.33 -14.11
C GLU A 96 11.91 10.94 -14.47
N TRP A 97 11.38 9.89 -13.84
CA TRP A 97 10.00 9.43 -14.04
C TRP A 97 9.00 10.49 -13.62
N GLN A 98 9.22 11.12 -12.46
CA GLN A 98 8.37 12.18 -11.95
C GLN A 98 8.27 13.36 -12.94
N ARG A 99 9.42 13.86 -13.41
CA ARG A 99 9.47 14.96 -14.39
C ARG A 99 8.83 14.56 -15.71
N SER A 100 9.07 13.34 -16.18
CA SER A 100 8.52 12.85 -17.45
C SER A 100 6.99 12.85 -17.41
N VAL A 101 6.38 12.32 -16.35
CA VAL A 101 4.92 12.29 -16.17
C VAL A 101 4.35 13.70 -15.99
N VAL A 102 4.91 14.53 -15.08
CA VAL A 102 4.40 15.90 -14.85
C VAL A 102 4.47 16.74 -16.13
N ARG A 103 5.54 16.60 -16.91
CA ARG A 103 5.70 17.26 -18.21
C ARG A 103 4.71 16.73 -19.25
N HIS A 104 4.59 15.41 -19.37
CA HIS A 104 3.63 14.75 -20.29
C HIS A 104 2.20 15.23 -20.01
N LEU A 105 1.85 15.33 -18.73
CA LEU A 105 0.54 15.80 -18.30
C LEU A 105 0.38 17.31 -18.37
N GLY A 106 1.41 18.11 -18.69
CA GLY A 106 1.31 19.57 -18.79
C GLY A 106 0.86 20.27 -17.51
N LEU A 107 1.25 19.74 -16.34
CA LEU A 107 0.89 20.33 -15.05
C LEU A 107 1.91 21.42 -14.67
N SER A 108 1.43 22.63 -14.40
CA SER A 108 2.26 23.79 -14.04
C SER A 108 2.61 23.84 -12.56
N GLU A 109 1.69 23.40 -11.71
CA GLU A 109 1.89 23.31 -10.27
C GLU A 109 2.47 21.94 -9.90
N TRP A 110 3.46 21.92 -9.00
CA TRP A 110 4.05 20.70 -8.48
C TRP A 110 4.70 20.97 -7.12
N ILE A 111 4.11 20.41 -6.06
CA ILE A 111 4.64 20.51 -4.71
C ILE A 111 5.67 19.40 -4.49
N ARG A 112 6.85 19.79 -4.00
CA ARG A 112 7.97 18.90 -3.74
C ARG A 112 8.48 19.14 -2.33
N PHE A 113 8.21 18.20 -1.44
CA PHE A 113 8.75 18.22 -0.09
C PHE A 113 10.12 17.56 -0.10
N GLU A 114 11.14 18.30 0.32
CA GLU A 114 12.48 17.75 0.52
C GLU A 114 12.66 17.43 2.01
N TYR A 115 12.65 16.15 2.34
CA TYR A 115 12.89 15.68 3.70
C TYR A 115 14.35 15.28 3.86
N ARG A 116 14.98 15.83 4.89
CA ARG A 116 16.39 15.61 5.24
C ARG A 116 16.49 15.03 6.63
N ASN A 117 17.67 14.50 6.96
CA ASN A 117 18.02 14.17 8.35
C ASN A 117 17.00 13.29 9.10
N GLY A 118 16.24 12.44 8.41
CA GLY A 118 15.26 11.56 9.05
C GLY A 118 13.94 12.23 9.47
N GLU A 119 13.53 13.34 8.85
CA GLU A 119 12.23 13.98 9.12
C GLU A 119 11.01 13.04 8.96
N THR A 120 11.16 11.98 8.17
CA THR A 120 10.13 10.95 7.97
C THR A 120 10.51 9.60 8.61
N ASP A 121 11.46 9.62 9.55
CA ASP A 121 11.74 8.47 10.41
C ASP A 121 10.47 8.09 11.20
N LEU A 122 10.25 6.80 11.43
CA LEU A 122 9.11 6.30 12.22
C LEU A 122 9.14 6.77 13.68
N LEU A 123 10.30 7.17 14.19
CA LEU A 123 10.47 7.90 15.46
C LEU A 123 11.03 9.30 15.24
N GLY A 124 10.81 9.89 14.06
CA GLY A 124 11.02 11.31 13.83
C GLY A 124 10.03 12.16 14.63
N GLU A 125 10.28 13.46 14.71
CA GLU A 125 9.48 14.39 15.53
C GLU A 125 7.98 14.30 15.21
N ALA A 126 7.61 14.39 13.93
CA ALA A 126 6.21 14.32 13.52
C ALA A 126 5.55 12.96 13.79
N ALA A 127 6.30 11.87 13.68
CA ALA A 127 5.79 10.55 14.01
C ALA A 127 5.54 10.42 15.52
N ARG A 128 6.46 10.92 16.36
CA ARG A 128 6.31 10.96 17.82
C ARG A 128 5.13 11.83 18.26
N GLU A 129 4.92 12.98 17.64
CA GLU A 129 3.74 13.81 17.89
C GLU A 129 2.44 13.06 17.58
N GLY A 130 2.37 12.41 16.41
CA GLY A 130 1.22 11.59 16.03
C GLY A 130 1.01 10.38 16.96
N LEU A 131 2.09 9.77 17.44
CA LEU A 131 2.02 8.70 18.43
C LEU A 131 1.47 9.16 19.78
N ARG A 132 1.84 10.35 20.26
CA ARG A 132 1.27 10.90 21.50
C ARG A 132 -0.22 11.26 21.34
N ALA A 133 -0.62 11.71 20.15
CA ALA A 133 -2.00 12.09 19.87
C ALA A 133 -2.93 10.88 19.68
N ASP A 134 -2.50 9.91 18.87
CA ASP A 134 -3.34 8.80 18.45
C ASP A 134 -2.97 7.47 19.09
N GLY A 135 -1.79 7.33 19.69
CA GLY A 135 -1.22 6.03 19.99
C GLY A 135 -0.79 5.26 18.73
N VAL A 136 -0.73 3.93 18.84
CA VAL A 136 -0.23 3.06 17.78
C VAL A 136 -1.25 2.87 16.66
N LEU A 137 -0.82 3.09 15.40
CA LEU A 137 -1.64 2.95 14.20
C LEU A 137 -0.98 2.07 13.14
N TRP A 138 -1.84 1.43 12.33
CA TRP A 138 -1.44 0.74 11.10
C TRP A 138 -2.11 1.41 9.88
N PRO A 139 -1.38 1.57 8.75
CA PRO A 139 0.05 1.29 8.61
C PRO A 139 0.91 2.32 9.36
N PRO A 140 2.10 1.94 9.85
CA PRO A 140 2.93 2.81 10.67
C PRO A 140 3.39 4.08 9.93
N ALA A 141 3.49 4.02 8.59
CA ALA A 141 3.84 5.18 7.77
C ALA A 141 2.87 6.36 7.92
N LEU A 142 1.61 6.15 8.34
CA LEU A 142 0.66 7.24 8.58
C LEU A 142 1.16 8.26 9.60
N GLN A 143 1.95 7.82 10.60
CA GLN A 143 2.51 8.74 11.59
C GLN A 143 3.50 9.74 10.95
N THR A 144 4.20 9.32 9.89
CA THR A 144 5.15 10.17 9.17
C THR A 144 4.47 11.10 8.16
N HIS A 145 3.26 10.75 7.69
CA HIS A 145 2.53 11.57 6.71
C HIS A 145 2.03 12.91 7.28
N ARG A 146 1.99 13.04 8.61
CA ARG A 146 1.58 14.27 9.31
C ARG A 146 2.44 15.49 9.00
N VAL A 147 3.71 15.31 8.63
CA VAL A 147 4.58 16.42 8.15
C VAL A 147 3.95 17.02 6.89
N MET A 148 3.69 16.15 5.91
CA MET A 148 3.08 16.53 4.64
C MET A 148 1.69 17.14 4.84
N TYR A 149 0.84 16.57 5.70
CA TYR A 149 -0.52 17.09 5.92
C TYR A 149 -0.54 18.51 6.48
N ARG A 150 0.38 18.84 7.38
CA ARG A 150 0.51 20.21 7.93
C ARG A 150 0.82 21.24 6.84
N GLU A 151 1.69 20.87 5.90
CA GLU A 151 2.14 21.77 4.84
C GLU A 151 1.12 21.94 3.71
N LEU A 152 0.30 20.92 3.44
CA LEU A 152 -0.72 20.97 2.37
C LEU A 152 -1.94 21.83 2.74
N GLY A 153 -2.23 22.03 4.02
CA GLY A 153 -3.41 22.77 4.48
C GLY A 153 -4.71 22.00 4.18
N SER A 154 -5.74 22.69 3.68
CA SER A 154 -7.06 22.10 3.42
C SER A 154 -7.25 21.67 1.96
N GLY A 155 -8.08 20.65 1.72
CA GLY A 155 -8.44 20.22 0.37
C GLY A 155 -8.74 18.73 0.26
N SER A 156 -8.53 18.17 -0.92
CA SER A 156 -8.58 16.71 -1.14
C SER A 156 -7.19 16.14 -1.29
N LEU A 157 -6.98 14.95 -0.76
CA LEU A 157 -5.73 14.20 -0.87
C LEU A 157 -6.03 12.85 -1.52
N VAL A 158 -5.38 12.57 -2.63
CA VAL A 158 -5.55 11.32 -3.38
C VAL A 158 -4.22 10.58 -3.41
N THR A 159 -4.24 9.27 -3.24
CA THR A 159 -3.03 8.46 -3.36
C THR A 159 -3.18 7.32 -4.37
N GLY A 160 -2.05 6.67 -4.67
CA GLY A 160 -2.00 5.44 -5.46
C GLY A 160 -2.03 4.16 -4.61
N GLU A 161 -2.39 4.25 -3.32
CA GLU A 161 -2.41 3.10 -2.44
C GLU A 161 -3.37 2.01 -2.94
N GLY A 162 -2.98 0.76 -2.69
CA GLY A 162 -3.68 -0.41 -3.20
C GLY A 162 -3.46 -0.73 -4.68
N GLY A 163 -2.76 0.12 -5.46
CA GLY A 163 -2.50 -0.12 -6.88
C GLY A 163 -1.76 -1.44 -7.16
N ASP A 164 -0.71 -1.74 -6.39
CA ASP A 164 0.00 -3.02 -6.46
C ASP A 164 -0.94 -4.22 -6.22
N ALA A 165 -1.90 -4.07 -5.31
CA ALA A 165 -2.87 -5.11 -5.01
C ALA A 165 -3.93 -5.23 -6.10
N VAL A 166 -4.44 -4.13 -6.64
CA VAL A 166 -5.60 -4.07 -7.56
C VAL A 166 -5.21 -4.34 -9.01
N LEU A 167 -4.05 -3.85 -9.42
CA LEU A 167 -3.52 -3.99 -10.78
C LEU A 167 -2.49 -5.13 -10.88
N GLY A 168 -2.16 -5.77 -9.76
CA GLY A 168 -1.22 -6.88 -9.71
C GLY A 168 -1.78 -8.22 -10.19
N ASP A 169 -0.89 -9.19 -10.27
CA ASP A 169 -1.22 -10.55 -10.68
C ASP A 169 -2.23 -11.20 -9.72
N ARG A 170 -3.12 -12.02 -10.29
CA ARG A 170 -4.09 -12.82 -9.56
C ARG A 170 -3.70 -14.28 -9.55
N ARG A 171 -4.37 -15.06 -8.69
CA ARG A 171 -4.30 -16.52 -8.74
C ARG A 171 -4.47 -17.08 -10.16
N GLY A 172 -5.38 -16.51 -10.95
CA GLY A 172 -5.64 -16.94 -12.33
C GLY A 172 -4.60 -16.49 -13.36
N THR A 173 -3.78 -15.46 -13.07
CA THR A 173 -2.86 -14.84 -14.03
C THR A 173 -1.92 -15.84 -14.73
N PRO A 174 -1.26 -16.79 -14.04
CA PRO A 174 -0.41 -17.77 -14.72
C PRO A 174 -1.14 -18.66 -15.73
N LEU A 175 -2.44 -18.94 -15.52
CA LEU A 175 -3.24 -19.72 -16.48
C LEU A 175 -3.52 -18.92 -17.74
N THR A 176 -3.83 -17.64 -17.58
CA THR A 176 -4.08 -16.72 -18.71
C THR A 176 -2.80 -16.47 -19.50
N ALA A 177 -1.67 -16.24 -18.81
CA ALA A 177 -0.37 -16.11 -19.45
C ALA A 177 0.02 -17.39 -20.23
N SER A 178 -0.22 -18.58 -19.66
CA SER A 178 0.01 -19.85 -20.37
C SER A 178 -0.90 -20.05 -21.59
N ARG A 179 -2.10 -19.47 -21.60
CA ARG A 179 -3.03 -19.56 -22.72
C ARG A 179 -2.64 -18.63 -23.87
N ASN A 180 -2.14 -17.44 -23.54
CA ASN A 180 -1.90 -16.37 -24.52
C ASN A 180 -0.47 -16.38 -25.10
N GLY A 181 0.45 -17.15 -24.54
CA GLY A 181 1.86 -17.18 -24.96
C GLY A 181 2.45 -18.60 -25.10
N ALA A 182 3.70 -18.67 -25.57
CA ALA A 182 4.42 -19.94 -25.65
C ALA A 182 4.68 -20.51 -24.24
N PRO A 183 4.28 -21.77 -23.95
CA PRO A 183 4.37 -22.31 -22.60
C PRO A 183 5.83 -22.48 -22.17
N ARG A 184 6.27 -21.65 -21.23
CA ARG A 184 7.53 -21.85 -20.52
C ARG A 184 7.30 -22.78 -19.32
N ILE A 185 8.27 -23.63 -19.00
CA ILE A 185 8.20 -24.57 -17.85
C ILE A 185 7.87 -23.82 -16.54
N ALA A 186 8.44 -22.62 -16.35
CA ALA A 186 8.15 -21.78 -15.20
C ALA A 186 6.67 -21.37 -15.12
N THR A 187 6.09 -20.92 -16.24
CA THR A 187 4.67 -20.54 -16.32
C THR A 187 3.75 -21.73 -16.09
N LEU A 188 4.07 -22.90 -16.66
CA LEU A 188 3.31 -24.14 -16.42
C LEU A 188 3.33 -24.57 -14.94
N ARG A 189 4.48 -24.45 -14.26
CA ARG A 189 4.58 -24.73 -12.82
C ARG A 189 3.72 -23.78 -11.99
N SER A 190 3.70 -22.49 -12.34
CA SER A 190 2.85 -21.49 -11.68
C SER A 190 1.35 -21.73 -11.96
N ALA A 191 0.99 -22.08 -13.20
CA ALA A 191 -0.36 -22.47 -13.59
C ALA A 191 -0.85 -23.71 -12.82
N ALA A 192 -0.04 -24.76 -12.74
CA ALA A 192 -0.37 -25.95 -11.94
C ALA A 192 -0.52 -25.61 -10.45
N ALA A 193 0.31 -24.71 -9.91
CA ALA A 193 0.19 -24.26 -8.54
C ALA A 193 -1.10 -23.47 -8.27
N ALA A 194 -1.59 -22.69 -9.24
CA ALA A 194 -2.84 -21.95 -9.14
C ALA A 194 -4.07 -22.87 -9.03
N LEU A 195 -4.04 -24.03 -9.70
CA LEU A 195 -5.12 -25.01 -9.72
C LEU A 195 -5.23 -25.85 -8.44
N LEU A 196 -4.25 -25.76 -7.53
CA LEU A 196 -4.26 -26.57 -6.32
C LEU A 196 -5.50 -26.30 -5.44
N PRO A 197 -6.08 -27.34 -4.83
CA PRO A 197 -7.14 -27.20 -3.83
C PRO A 197 -6.72 -26.31 -2.66
N ARG A 198 -7.69 -25.62 -2.05
CA ARG A 198 -7.47 -24.68 -0.94
C ARG A 198 -6.60 -25.27 0.20
N PRO A 199 -6.83 -26.51 0.70
CA PRO A 199 -6.00 -27.07 1.78
C PRO A 199 -4.53 -27.23 1.38
N ILE A 200 -4.25 -27.63 0.13
CA ILE A 200 -2.88 -27.79 -0.37
C ILE A 200 -2.23 -26.42 -0.56
N ARG A 201 -2.96 -25.44 -1.11
CA ARG A 201 -2.49 -24.05 -1.23
C ARG A 201 -2.14 -23.48 0.14
N GLN A 202 -3.02 -23.62 1.12
CA GLN A 202 -2.80 -23.13 2.47
C GLN A 202 -1.53 -23.75 3.07
N ARG A 203 -1.32 -25.06 2.93
CA ARG A 203 -0.07 -25.70 3.39
C ARG A 203 1.18 -25.18 2.67
N ARG A 204 1.11 -24.96 1.35
CA ARG A 204 2.23 -24.40 0.56
C ARG A 204 2.54 -22.96 0.93
N ILE A 205 1.50 -22.12 1.09
CA ILE A 205 1.65 -20.73 1.52
C ILE A 205 2.21 -20.70 2.94
N ALA A 206 1.68 -21.51 3.86
CA ALA A 206 2.19 -21.61 5.22
C ALA A 206 3.67 -22.01 5.23
N ARG A 207 4.07 -23.01 4.43
CA ARG A 207 5.49 -23.42 4.32
C ARG A 207 6.38 -22.28 3.84
N ARG A 208 5.93 -21.46 2.87
CA ARG A 208 6.67 -20.30 2.37
C ARG A 208 6.70 -19.14 3.39
N ALA A 209 5.60 -18.90 4.07
CA ALA A 209 5.49 -17.83 5.07
C ALA A 209 6.32 -18.09 6.33
N ARG A 210 6.72 -19.35 6.62
CA ARG A 210 7.71 -19.65 7.67
C ARG A 210 9.09 -19.04 7.44
N SER A 211 9.45 -18.76 6.19
CA SER A 211 10.68 -18.04 5.83
C SER A 211 10.42 -16.57 5.48
N SER A 212 9.28 -16.02 5.92
CA SER A 212 8.97 -14.60 5.77
C SER A 212 9.90 -13.74 6.65
N GLN A 213 9.90 -12.43 6.40
CA GLN A 213 10.68 -11.50 7.20
C GLN A 213 10.27 -11.52 8.67
N GLN A 214 8.99 -11.83 8.97
CA GLN A 214 8.45 -11.94 10.33
C GLN A 214 9.19 -12.98 11.18
N GLY A 215 9.74 -14.03 10.57
CA GLY A 215 10.57 -15.02 11.28
C GLY A 215 11.88 -14.45 11.83
N ARG A 216 12.26 -13.23 11.43
CA ARG A 216 13.41 -12.51 11.97
C ARG A 216 13.17 -12.01 13.41
N TRP A 217 11.93 -11.82 13.87
CA TRP A 217 11.64 -11.30 15.22
C TRP A 217 10.49 -11.98 15.95
N LEU A 218 9.54 -12.62 15.27
CA LEU A 218 8.47 -13.35 15.94
C LEU A 218 8.99 -14.62 16.61
N ARG A 219 8.46 -14.92 17.80
CA ARG A 219 8.67 -16.22 18.44
C ARG A 219 8.04 -17.35 17.62
N PRO A 220 8.53 -18.60 17.75
CA PRO A 220 8.07 -19.71 16.93
C PRO A 220 6.55 -19.93 16.93
N HIS A 221 5.88 -19.80 18.08
CA HIS A 221 4.43 -19.99 18.16
C HIS A 221 3.66 -18.83 17.51
N ALA A 222 4.08 -17.57 17.74
CA ALA A 222 3.49 -16.39 17.11
C ALA A 222 3.68 -16.41 15.58
N LEU A 223 4.87 -16.80 15.11
CA LEU A 223 5.15 -17.01 13.69
C LEU A 223 4.26 -18.10 13.10
N ALA A 224 4.04 -19.21 13.81
CA ALA A 224 3.18 -20.29 13.36
C ALA A 224 1.72 -19.81 13.22
N GLU A 225 1.24 -19.02 14.17
CA GLU A 225 -0.11 -18.47 14.15
C GLU A 225 -0.30 -17.41 13.06
N HIS A 226 0.62 -16.44 12.95
CA HIS A 226 0.67 -15.48 11.84
C HIS A 226 0.66 -16.19 10.48
N THR A 227 1.51 -17.20 10.34
CA THR A 227 1.60 -18.04 9.14
C THR A 227 0.28 -18.76 8.83
N ARG A 228 -0.42 -19.26 9.85
CA ARG A 228 -1.71 -19.95 9.71
C ARG A 228 -2.77 -18.98 9.19
N LEU A 229 -2.85 -17.79 9.76
CA LEU A 229 -3.82 -16.75 9.41
C LEU A 229 -3.58 -16.22 7.99
N ILE A 230 -2.37 -15.77 7.68
CA ILE A 230 -2.06 -15.24 6.34
C ILE A 230 -2.21 -16.31 5.25
N ALA A 231 -1.88 -17.57 5.56
CA ALA A 231 -2.12 -18.67 4.63
C ALA A 231 -3.61 -18.95 4.43
N ALA A 232 -4.45 -18.81 5.46
CA ALA A 232 -5.90 -18.97 5.33
C ALA A 232 -6.51 -17.89 4.45
N ASP A 233 -6.07 -16.64 4.61
CA ASP A 233 -6.52 -15.48 3.83
C ASP A 233 -6.10 -15.63 2.35
N LEU A 234 -4.80 -15.79 2.09
CA LEU A 234 -4.27 -15.92 0.72
C LEU A 234 -4.78 -17.18 0.00
N ALA A 235 -4.99 -18.29 0.71
CA ALA A 235 -5.55 -19.51 0.12
C ALA A 235 -7.04 -19.40 -0.20
N SER A 236 -7.75 -18.38 0.32
CA SER A 236 -9.16 -18.16 0.03
C SER A 236 -9.40 -17.43 -1.30
N GLU A 237 -8.34 -16.84 -1.89
CA GLU A 237 -8.41 -16.15 -3.18
C GLU A 237 -9.02 -17.06 -4.27
N PRO A 238 -10.13 -16.63 -4.91
CA PRO A 238 -10.76 -17.34 -6.02
C PRO A 238 -9.84 -17.51 -7.24
N LEU A 239 -10.11 -18.51 -8.07
CA LEU A 239 -9.32 -18.75 -9.29
C LEU A 239 -9.68 -17.79 -10.43
N ARG A 240 -10.96 -17.47 -10.59
CA ARG A 240 -11.45 -16.60 -11.66
C ARG A 240 -10.99 -15.17 -11.39
N PHE A 241 -10.53 -14.48 -12.42
CA PHE A 241 -10.02 -13.10 -12.28
C PHE A 241 -11.06 -12.17 -11.68
N ASP A 242 -12.28 -12.14 -12.20
CA ASP A 242 -13.39 -11.32 -11.69
C ASP A 242 -13.62 -11.51 -10.18
N ALA A 243 -13.78 -12.74 -9.74
CA ALA A 243 -13.99 -13.07 -8.33
C ALA A 243 -12.75 -12.78 -7.47
N SER A 244 -11.55 -12.95 -8.02
CA SER A 244 -10.27 -12.69 -7.36
C SER A 244 -10.00 -11.20 -7.16
N THR A 245 -10.32 -10.38 -8.15
CA THR A 245 -10.23 -8.92 -8.07
C THR A 245 -11.29 -8.39 -7.10
N TRP A 246 -12.53 -8.88 -7.17
CA TRP A 246 -13.56 -8.51 -6.19
C TRP A 246 -13.23 -8.94 -4.76
N HIS A 247 -12.53 -10.08 -4.59
CA HIS A 247 -12.10 -10.57 -3.28
C HIS A 247 -11.24 -9.57 -2.50
N LEU A 248 -10.55 -8.64 -3.17
CA LEU A 248 -9.77 -7.59 -2.52
C LEU A 248 -10.59 -6.70 -1.59
N THR A 249 -11.85 -6.44 -1.93
CA THR A 249 -12.80 -5.67 -1.10
C THR A 249 -13.06 -6.33 0.25
N ARG A 250 -12.65 -7.59 0.42
CA ARG A 250 -12.80 -8.31 1.69
C ARG A 250 -11.57 -8.21 2.57
N ILE A 251 -10.41 -7.79 2.09
CA ILE A 251 -9.17 -7.83 2.87
C ILE A 251 -9.23 -6.74 3.95
N ARG A 252 -9.23 -7.16 5.24
CA ARG A 252 -9.39 -6.24 6.37
C ARG A 252 -8.29 -5.18 6.43
N ALA A 253 -7.07 -5.52 6.01
CA ALA A 253 -5.97 -4.58 5.91
C ALA A 253 -6.30 -3.37 5.01
N PHE A 254 -6.98 -3.54 3.88
CA PHE A 254 -7.33 -2.39 3.03
C PHE A 254 -8.42 -1.50 3.64
N HIS A 255 -9.35 -2.09 4.38
CA HIS A 255 -10.35 -1.33 5.16
C HIS A 255 -9.67 -0.48 6.23
N ALA A 256 -8.78 -1.09 7.01
CA ALA A 256 -8.03 -0.39 8.05
C ALA A 256 -7.15 0.73 7.47
N LEU A 257 -6.46 0.48 6.36
CA LEU A 257 -5.64 1.49 5.67
C LEU A 257 -6.49 2.70 5.28
N ARG A 258 -7.59 2.48 4.56
CA ARG A 258 -8.48 3.57 4.09
C ARG A 258 -9.08 4.34 5.25
N HIS A 259 -9.60 3.63 6.25
CA HIS A 259 -10.25 4.22 7.41
C HIS A 259 -9.28 5.08 8.22
N ASN A 260 -8.11 4.53 8.58
CA ASN A 260 -7.13 5.25 9.38
C ASN A 260 -6.53 6.42 8.61
N HIS A 261 -6.24 6.25 7.32
CA HIS A 261 -5.73 7.34 6.49
C HIS A 261 -6.73 8.50 6.41
N ALA A 262 -8.01 8.21 6.12
CA ALA A 262 -9.05 9.24 6.08
C ALA A 262 -9.24 9.94 7.43
N ALA A 263 -9.24 9.19 8.53
CA ALA A 263 -9.38 9.76 9.88
C ALA A 263 -8.21 10.72 10.21
N VAL A 264 -6.96 10.30 9.97
CA VAL A 264 -5.78 11.13 10.25
C VAL A 264 -5.74 12.36 9.34
N ALA A 265 -5.98 12.20 8.04
CA ALA A 265 -6.02 13.33 7.10
C ALA A 265 -7.09 14.37 7.47
N ALA A 266 -8.25 13.94 7.97
CA ALA A 266 -9.34 14.83 8.35
C ALA A 266 -8.98 15.79 9.51
N GLU A 267 -8.00 15.44 10.37
CA GLU A 267 -7.49 16.35 11.40
C GLU A 267 -6.82 17.60 10.81
N TYR A 268 -6.33 17.49 9.58
CA TYR A 268 -5.68 18.56 8.83
C TYR A 268 -6.61 19.20 7.80
N GLN A 269 -7.93 18.97 7.91
CA GLN A 269 -8.92 19.47 6.93
C GLN A 269 -8.68 18.92 5.50
N LEU A 270 -8.02 17.76 5.39
CA LEU A 270 -7.85 17.02 4.15
C LEU A 270 -8.88 15.89 4.05
N ARG A 271 -9.46 15.72 2.87
CA ARG A 271 -10.32 14.58 2.55
C ARG A 271 -9.50 13.56 1.78
N ALA A 272 -9.12 12.45 2.42
CA ALA A 272 -8.31 11.42 1.78
C ALA A 272 -9.15 10.46 0.92
N PHE A 273 -8.65 10.12 -0.27
CA PHE A 273 -9.28 9.22 -1.22
C PHE A 273 -8.27 8.18 -1.73
N GLU A 274 -8.73 6.94 -1.83
CA GLU A 274 -7.99 5.80 -2.39
C GLU A 274 -8.73 5.22 -3.58
N PRO A 275 -8.68 5.89 -4.75
CA PRO A 275 -9.55 5.59 -5.88
C PRO A 275 -9.28 4.20 -6.48
N LEU A 276 -8.04 3.68 -6.35
CA LEU A 276 -7.73 2.31 -6.78
C LEU A 276 -8.36 1.24 -5.87
N LEU A 277 -8.69 1.59 -4.62
CA LEU A 277 -9.41 0.74 -3.67
C LEU A 277 -10.92 1.02 -3.64
N ASP A 278 -11.42 1.87 -4.54
CA ASP A 278 -12.85 2.13 -4.67
C ASP A 278 -13.58 0.87 -5.17
N GLU A 279 -14.74 0.59 -4.57
CA GLU A 279 -15.51 -0.62 -4.90
C GLU A 279 -16.08 -0.58 -6.32
N GLY A 280 -16.46 0.61 -6.82
CA GLY A 280 -16.92 0.81 -8.19
C GLY A 280 -15.81 0.53 -9.20
N PHE A 281 -14.62 1.07 -8.97
CA PHE A 281 -13.44 0.79 -9.79
C PHE A 281 -13.06 -0.69 -9.78
N ILE A 282 -12.97 -1.33 -8.60
CA ILE A 282 -12.64 -2.75 -8.48
C ILE A 282 -13.70 -3.61 -9.18
N ALA A 283 -14.99 -3.28 -9.05
CA ALA A 283 -16.07 -4.00 -9.72
C ALA A 283 -15.98 -3.86 -11.25
N ALA A 284 -15.73 -2.66 -11.77
CA ALA A 284 -15.56 -2.42 -13.19
C ALA A 284 -14.35 -3.18 -13.76
N LEU A 285 -13.20 -3.13 -13.07
CA LEU A 285 -12.00 -3.88 -13.44
C LEU A 285 -12.25 -5.40 -13.43
N ALA A 286 -12.90 -5.92 -12.39
CA ALA A 286 -13.28 -7.31 -12.29
C ALA A 286 -14.16 -7.76 -13.46
N ARG A 287 -15.15 -6.95 -13.85
CA ARG A 287 -16.07 -7.23 -14.96
C ARG A 287 -15.37 -7.18 -16.31
N ALA A 288 -14.55 -6.16 -16.55
CA ALA A 288 -13.80 -6.01 -17.80
C ALA A 288 -12.82 -7.18 -18.02
N GLY A 289 -12.14 -7.64 -16.97
CA GLY A 289 -11.27 -8.82 -17.06
C GLY A 289 -12.03 -10.15 -17.13
N GLY A 290 -13.27 -10.20 -16.65
CA GLY A 290 -14.11 -11.40 -16.66
C GLY A 290 -13.44 -12.61 -16.01
N ARG A 291 -13.62 -13.79 -16.61
CA ARG A 291 -13.09 -15.04 -16.02
C ARG A 291 -11.57 -15.13 -16.05
N TRP A 292 -10.94 -14.60 -17.10
CA TRP A 292 -9.52 -14.84 -17.41
C TRP A 292 -8.61 -13.65 -17.11
N GLY A 293 -9.16 -12.45 -16.94
CA GLY A 293 -8.37 -11.24 -16.74
C GLY A 293 -7.65 -10.80 -18.00
N PHE A 294 -6.69 -9.90 -17.82
CA PHE A 294 -5.97 -9.22 -18.91
C PHE A 294 -4.65 -9.90 -19.28
N GLY A 295 -4.13 -10.79 -18.43
CA GLY A 295 -2.76 -11.30 -18.52
C GLY A 295 -1.98 -10.86 -17.30
N ASP A 296 -0.91 -10.10 -17.50
CA ASP A 296 -0.11 -9.53 -16.43
C ASP A 296 -0.49 -8.07 -16.10
N ARG A 297 0.21 -7.48 -15.11
CA ARG A 297 0.00 -6.08 -14.73
C ARG A 297 0.22 -5.11 -15.89
N THR A 298 1.20 -5.32 -16.75
CA THR A 298 1.47 -4.44 -17.89
C THR A 298 0.32 -4.49 -18.90
N ASP A 299 -0.27 -5.66 -19.12
CA ASP A 299 -1.45 -5.81 -19.96
C ASP A 299 -2.66 -5.04 -19.40
N ILE A 300 -2.88 -5.10 -18.08
CA ILE A 300 -3.92 -4.29 -17.41
C ILE A 300 -3.64 -2.79 -17.64
N MET A 301 -2.39 -2.36 -17.39
CA MET A 301 -2.00 -0.96 -17.52
C MET A 301 -2.23 -0.43 -18.94
N LYS A 302 -1.87 -1.20 -19.97
CA LYS A 302 -2.10 -0.84 -21.37
C LYS A 302 -3.58 -0.83 -21.73
N ALA A 303 -4.33 -1.84 -21.28
CA ALA A 303 -5.75 -1.98 -21.61
C ALA A 303 -6.58 -0.83 -21.04
N VAL A 304 -6.21 -0.30 -19.87
CA VAL A 304 -7.02 0.71 -19.16
C VAL A 304 -6.45 2.13 -19.29
N PHE A 305 -5.13 2.30 -19.39
CA PHE A 305 -4.49 3.63 -19.22
C PHE A 305 -3.61 4.06 -20.41
N SER A 306 -3.66 3.36 -21.54
CA SER A 306 -2.85 3.69 -22.72
C SER A 306 -3.17 5.05 -23.35
N GLU A 307 -4.38 5.57 -23.14
CA GLU A 307 -4.78 6.88 -23.66
C GLU A 307 -4.22 8.06 -22.86
N VAL A 308 -3.87 7.86 -21.58
CA VAL A 308 -3.46 8.94 -20.68
C VAL A 308 -1.99 8.92 -20.27
N LEU A 309 -1.30 7.78 -20.44
CA LEU A 309 0.08 7.61 -20.05
C LEU A 309 0.95 7.09 -21.20
N PRO A 310 2.22 7.52 -21.29
CA PRO A 310 3.13 7.02 -22.30
C PRO A 310 3.53 5.56 -22.00
N THR A 311 3.78 4.78 -23.06
CA THR A 311 4.16 3.36 -22.98
C THR A 311 5.32 3.09 -22.02
N ALA A 312 6.32 3.97 -22.00
CA ALA A 312 7.47 3.86 -21.10
C ALA A 312 7.09 3.83 -19.61
N VAL A 313 6.03 4.54 -19.21
CA VAL A 313 5.53 4.51 -17.82
C VAL A 313 4.73 3.23 -17.58
N LEU A 314 3.88 2.83 -18.53
CA LEU A 314 3.02 1.63 -18.40
C LEU A 314 3.84 0.34 -18.25
N GLU A 315 4.96 0.24 -18.97
CA GLU A 315 5.84 -0.93 -19.01
C GLU A 315 6.95 -0.92 -17.94
N ARG A 316 7.05 0.15 -17.15
CA ARG A 316 8.10 0.30 -16.13
C ARG A 316 8.07 -0.86 -15.13
N SER A 317 9.22 -1.50 -14.95
CA SER A 317 9.42 -2.62 -14.01
C SER A 317 10.26 -2.25 -12.77
N THR A 318 10.91 -1.10 -12.78
CA THR A 318 11.74 -0.62 -11.67
C THR A 318 10.92 0.19 -10.66
N LYS A 319 11.29 0.13 -9.38
CA LYS A 319 10.71 0.94 -8.29
C LYS A 319 11.82 1.32 -7.32
N ALA A 320 11.81 2.56 -6.84
CA ALA A 320 12.70 3.00 -5.79
C ALA A 320 12.45 2.23 -4.48
N ALA A 321 13.49 2.11 -3.66
CA ALA A 321 13.41 1.49 -2.35
C ALA A 321 13.37 2.57 -1.26
N PHE A 322 12.31 2.57 -0.45
CA PHE A 322 12.08 3.60 0.57
C PHE A 322 12.33 3.11 2.01
N ASP A 323 12.70 1.85 2.22
CA ASP A 323 12.78 1.27 3.57
C ASP A 323 13.72 2.04 4.50
N ARG A 324 14.83 2.57 3.99
CA ARG A 324 15.84 3.29 4.79
C ARG A 324 15.38 4.66 5.28
N VAL A 325 14.51 5.31 4.52
CA VAL A 325 14.01 6.66 4.83
C VAL A 325 13.28 6.68 6.17
N TYR A 326 12.56 5.61 6.46
CA TYR A 326 11.73 5.47 7.64
C TYR A 326 12.47 4.98 8.88
N THR A 327 13.74 4.61 8.76
CA THR A 327 14.56 4.00 9.83
C THR A 327 15.97 4.58 9.80
N SER A 328 16.07 5.82 10.23
CA SER A 328 17.28 6.65 10.23
C SER A 328 17.97 6.63 11.60
N ARG A 329 18.66 7.72 11.96
CA ARG A 329 19.36 7.87 13.22
C ARG A 329 18.44 7.79 14.43
N ALA A 330 17.26 8.42 14.40
CA ALA A 330 16.35 8.44 15.55
C ALA A 330 15.88 7.03 15.94
N THR A 331 15.47 6.22 14.96
CA THR A 331 15.15 4.80 15.17
C THR A 331 16.35 4.02 15.73
N ARG A 332 17.56 4.22 15.17
CA ARG A 332 18.76 3.49 15.60
C ARG A 332 19.21 3.86 17.00
N ASP A 333 19.18 5.14 17.35
CA ASP A 333 19.57 5.65 18.66
C ASP A 333 18.62 5.07 19.72
N PHE A 334 17.30 5.14 19.48
CA PHE A 334 16.30 4.47 20.32
C PHE A 334 16.56 2.97 20.46
N ALA A 335 16.77 2.26 19.34
CA ALA A 335 16.97 0.81 19.36
C ALA A 335 18.21 0.38 20.16
N ARG A 336 19.27 1.20 20.26
CA ARG A 336 20.46 0.87 21.06
C ARG A 336 20.21 0.92 22.57
N GLU A 337 19.34 1.82 23.00
CA GLU A 337 19.06 2.08 24.41
C GLU A 337 17.79 1.38 24.91
N TRP A 338 16.93 0.95 23.99
CA TRP A 338 15.67 0.28 24.30
C TRP A 338 15.88 -0.98 25.13
N ASP A 339 15.12 -1.10 26.22
CA ASP A 339 15.23 -2.15 27.25
C ASP A 339 14.36 -3.39 27.00
N GLY A 340 13.51 -3.36 25.95
CA GLY A 340 12.56 -4.43 25.66
C GLY A 340 11.11 -4.11 26.04
N SER A 341 10.84 -2.97 26.67
CA SER A 341 9.49 -2.53 27.05
C SER A 341 8.57 -2.24 25.86
N GLY A 342 7.26 -2.30 26.08
CA GLY A 342 6.24 -1.93 25.08
C GLY A 342 5.99 -2.94 23.96
N VAL A 343 6.55 -4.14 24.06
CA VAL A 343 6.22 -5.27 23.18
C VAL A 343 5.84 -6.50 24.01
N ASP A 344 5.02 -7.38 23.46
CA ASP A 344 4.66 -8.64 24.10
C ASP A 344 5.83 -9.64 23.98
N PRO A 345 6.51 -9.98 25.10
CA PRO A 345 7.65 -10.89 25.05
C PRO A 345 7.26 -12.33 24.75
N ASP A 346 5.98 -12.72 24.86
CA ASP A 346 5.52 -14.03 24.42
C ASP A 346 5.44 -14.07 22.89
N LEU A 347 5.03 -12.99 22.24
CA LEU A 347 4.91 -12.95 20.78
C LEU A 347 6.24 -12.62 20.07
N VAL A 348 7.09 -11.82 20.70
CA VAL A 348 8.27 -11.21 20.09
C VAL A 348 9.57 -11.66 20.80
N ASP A 349 10.59 -11.95 20.00
CA ASP A 349 11.97 -12.08 20.45
C ASP A 349 12.62 -10.68 20.46
N ILE A 350 12.76 -10.10 21.65
CA ILE A 350 13.20 -8.71 21.89
C ILE A 350 14.59 -8.46 21.28
N ASP A 351 15.56 -9.33 21.53
CA ASP A 351 16.92 -9.14 21.05
C ASP A 351 16.99 -9.23 19.53
N ARG A 352 16.22 -10.15 18.94
CA ARG A 352 16.11 -10.24 17.48
C ARG A 352 15.41 -9.04 16.87
N LEU A 353 14.35 -8.53 17.49
CA LEU A 353 13.67 -7.31 17.05
C LEU A 353 14.63 -6.12 17.07
N ARG A 354 15.39 -5.93 18.16
CA ARG A 354 16.44 -4.91 18.27
C ARG A 354 17.46 -5.05 17.13
N ALA A 355 17.92 -6.28 16.86
CA ALA A 355 18.84 -6.55 15.75
C ALA A 355 18.24 -6.22 14.37
N VAL A 356 16.93 -6.40 14.17
CA VAL A 356 16.24 -6.00 12.93
C VAL A 356 16.30 -4.47 12.75
N TRP A 357 16.00 -3.69 13.78
CA TRP A 357 16.05 -2.22 13.73
C TRP A 357 17.47 -1.68 13.51
N LEU A 358 18.49 -2.34 14.08
CA LEU A 358 19.89 -1.95 13.90
C LEU A 358 20.52 -2.43 12.59
N SER A 359 19.87 -3.34 11.86
CA SER A 359 20.41 -3.92 10.62
C SER A 359 20.57 -2.90 9.49
N GLU A 360 21.36 -3.22 8.47
CA GLU A 360 21.53 -2.38 7.26
C GLU A 360 20.30 -2.34 6.35
N ARG A 361 19.41 -3.32 6.53
CA ARG A 361 18.16 -3.51 5.79
C ARG A 361 17.02 -3.74 6.78
N PRO A 362 16.63 -2.70 7.52
CA PRO A 362 15.45 -2.74 8.37
C PRO A 362 14.19 -2.93 7.50
N THR A 363 13.07 -3.25 8.15
CA THR A 363 11.80 -3.51 7.45
C THR A 363 10.69 -2.70 8.10
N MET A 364 9.84 -2.10 7.27
CA MET A 364 8.67 -1.35 7.74
C MET A 364 7.64 -2.22 8.47
N ALA A 365 7.72 -3.54 8.31
CA ALA A 365 6.85 -4.49 9.00
C ALA A 365 7.00 -4.43 10.52
N THR A 366 8.12 -3.92 11.06
CA THR A 366 8.29 -3.75 12.52
C THR A 366 7.91 -2.35 13.00
N GLY A 367 7.37 -1.48 12.15
CA GLY A 367 7.05 -0.10 12.53
C GLY A 367 5.99 0.02 13.63
N VAL A 368 4.97 -0.86 13.62
CA VAL A 368 3.95 -0.89 14.69
C VAL A 368 4.57 -1.26 16.04
N LEU A 369 5.49 -2.23 16.05
CA LEU A 369 6.26 -2.61 17.25
C LEU A 369 7.18 -1.48 17.72
N LEU A 370 7.84 -0.77 16.80
CA LEU A 370 8.72 0.35 17.12
C LEU A 370 7.95 1.49 17.81
N HIS A 371 6.77 1.80 17.28
CA HIS A 371 5.85 2.78 17.87
C HIS A 371 5.38 2.38 19.28
N SER A 372 4.99 1.11 19.45
CA SER A 372 4.56 0.57 20.74
C SER A 372 5.68 0.61 21.78
N ALA A 373 6.89 0.20 21.40
CA ALA A 373 8.08 0.25 22.23
C ALA A 373 8.41 1.68 22.68
N TRP A 374 8.33 2.66 21.76
CA TRP A 374 8.62 4.05 22.07
C TRP A 374 7.60 4.66 23.04
N LEU A 375 6.30 4.44 22.82
CA LEU A 375 5.25 4.94 23.73
C LEU A 375 5.41 4.38 25.15
N ALA A 376 5.79 3.11 25.28
CA ALA A 376 6.05 2.53 26.59
C ALA A 376 7.25 3.17 27.30
N SER A 377 8.32 3.50 26.55
CA SER A 377 9.49 4.19 27.13
C SER A 377 9.18 5.61 27.62
N GLU A 378 8.15 6.25 27.08
CA GLU A 378 7.65 7.57 27.54
C GLU A 378 6.65 7.45 28.71
N GLY A 379 6.32 6.22 29.17
CA GLY A 379 5.32 5.97 30.20
C GLY A 379 3.87 6.11 29.73
N GLN A 380 3.62 5.99 28.42
CA GLN A 380 2.31 6.19 27.77
C GLN A 380 1.74 4.91 27.12
N ALA A 381 2.07 3.73 27.65
CA ALA A 381 1.68 2.43 27.09
C ALA A 381 0.21 2.07 27.35
#